data_AF-A0A804HR48-F1
#
_entry.id   AF-A0A804HR48-F1
#
_cell.length_a   1.000
_cell.length_b   1.000
_cell.length_c   1.000
_cell.angle_alpha   90.00
_cell.angle_beta   90.00
_cell.angle_gamma   90.00
#
_symmetry.space_group_name_H-M   'P 1'
#
loop_
_entity.id
_entity.type
_entity.pdbx_description
1 polymer ?
#
loop_
_entity_poly.entity_id
_entity_poly.type
_entity_poly.pdbx_seq_one_letter_code
_entity_poly.pdbx_strand_id
1 'polypeptide(L)'
;MAAAVFRPPIFHPLPKPVPARRAMTTASCSAAPATVDCASASQRWRKLPVLLFDVMDTLVRDPFYDDVPAFFQMSMKELLAEKHPTAWTEFEKGLIDESELARKFFKDGRPLDLEGLKRCMIRGYSYVDGIETLLQSLKQKNYEVHAFTNYPIWYMMIEEKLRLSKYLSWTFCSCLIGKRKPAPDCYTEVLHHLGVEASSCIFVDDRMTNVEAAKDAGMIGLHFRNADALKQDLISLGIEIAISEKA
;
A
#
# COMPACT_ATOMS: atom_id res chain seq x y z
N MET A 1 -23.35 19.63 -18.07
CA MET A 1 -22.02 18.97 -17.97
C MET A 1 -22.23 17.60 -17.36
N ALA A 2 -22.01 16.53 -18.12
CA ALA A 2 -22.21 15.17 -17.64
C ALA A 2 -21.04 14.76 -16.71
N ALA A 3 -21.38 14.31 -15.51
CA ALA A 3 -20.42 13.74 -14.56
C ALA A 3 -19.86 12.43 -15.15
N ALA A 4 -18.54 12.34 -15.27
CA ALA A 4 -17.88 11.09 -15.63
C ALA A 4 -18.06 10.09 -14.47
N VAL A 5 -18.80 9.01 -14.74
CA VAL A 5 -18.95 7.89 -13.81
C VAL A 5 -17.60 7.18 -13.74
N PHE A 6 -16.89 7.36 -12.62
CA PHE A 6 -15.69 6.60 -12.30
C PHE A 6 -16.09 5.13 -12.12
N ARG A 7 -15.61 4.24 -12.99
CA ARG A 7 -15.70 2.80 -12.79
C ARG A 7 -14.47 2.35 -12.02
N PRO A 8 -14.60 1.74 -10.83
CA PRO A 8 -13.45 1.18 -10.13
C PRO A 8 -12.81 0.08 -11.00
N PRO A 9 -11.48 -0.10 -10.94
CA PRO A 9 -10.82 -1.19 -11.64
C PRO A 9 -11.37 -2.53 -11.14
N ILE A 10 -11.72 -3.41 -12.10
CA ILE A 10 -12.11 -4.78 -11.80
C ILE A 10 -10.86 -5.52 -11.31
N PHE A 11 -10.80 -5.80 -10.02
CA PHE A 11 -9.75 -6.62 -9.44
C PHE A 11 -10.10 -8.10 -9.66
N HIS A 12 -9.22 -8.80 -10.38
CA HIS A 12 -9.22 -10.25 -10.33
C HIS A 12 -8.51 -10.69 -9.05
N PRO A 13 -9.07 -11.65 -8.29
CA PRO A 13 -8.33 -12.27 -7.19
C PRO A 13 -7.02 -12.86 -7.72
N LEU A 14 -5.96 -12.75 -6.92
CA LEU A 14 -4.64 -13.27 -7.27
C LEU A 14 -4.75 -14.74 -7.70
N PRO A 15 -4.14 -15.14 -8.83
CA PRO A 15 -4.19 -16.53 -9.27
C PRO A 15 -3.54 -17.43 -8.22
N LYS A 16 -4.24 -18.53 -7.86
CA LYS A 16 -3.72 -19.53 -6.92
C LYS A 16 -2.45 -20.19 -7.51
N PRO A 17 -1.45 -20.53 -6.67
CA PRO A 17 -0.23 -21.15 -7.16
C PRO A 17 -0.52 -22.49 -7.82
N VAL A 18 0.08 -22.69 -9.01
CA VAL A 18 0.06 -23.97 -9.73
C VAL A 18 0.99 -24.94 -8.98
N PRO A 19 0.54 -26.15 -8.61
CA PRO A 19 1.40 -27.11 -7.93
C PRO A 19 2.55 -27.55 -8.84
N ALA A 20 3.76 -27.60 -8.29
CA ALA A 20 4.95 -28.06 -8.99
C ALA A 20 4.73 -29.47 -9.57
N ARG A 21 4.84 -29.61 -10.89
CA ARG A 21 4.75 -30.90 -11.57
C ARG A 21 5.94 -31.77 -11.14
N ARG A 22 5.63 -32.88 -10.47
CA ARG A 22 6.52 -34.03 -10.31
C ARG A 22 6.97 -34.52 -11.69
N ALA A 23 8.28 -34.67 -11.88
CA ALA A 23 8.86 -35.31 -13.05
C ALA A 23 8.36 -36.76 -13.15
N MET A 24 7.85 -37.15 -14.33
CA MET A 24 7.63 -38.55 -14.69
C MET A 24 8.37 -38.88 -15.99
N THR A 25 8.97 -40.05 -15.95
CA THR A 25 9.77 -40.73 -16.96
C THR A 25 9.00 -41.09 -18.23
N THR A 26 9.71 -40.94 -19.34
CA THR A 26 9.58 -41.48 -20.71
C THR A 26 8.43 -42.43 -21.06
N ALA A 27 7.68 -42.08 -22.12
CA ALA A 27 7.33 -42.97 -23.23
C ALA A 27 6.89 -42.16 -24.48
N SER A 28 7.33 -42.64 -25.64
CA SER A 28 7.22 -42.07 -27.00
C SER A 28 5.83 -42.28 -27.63
N CYS A 29 5.36 -41.33 -28.45
CA CYS A 29 4.84 -41.56 -29.81
C CYS A 29 4.48 -40.23 -30.52
N SER A 30 4.71 -40.21 -31.84
CA SER A 30 4.76 -39.04 -32.73
C SER A 30 3.40 -38.46 -33.12
N ALA A 31 3.32 -37.13 -33.19
CA ALA A 31 2.48 -36.40 -34.16
C ALA A 31 3.15 -35.04 -34.47
N ALA A 32 3.00 -34.60 -35.73
CA ALA A 32 3.69 -33.48 -36.40
C ALA A 32 3.49 -32.09 -35.74
N PRO A 33 4.32 -31.08 -36.07
CA PRO A 33 4.53 -29.92 -35.21
C PRO A 33 3.38 -28.92 -35.37
N ALA A 34 2.56 -28.77 -34.32
CA ALA A 34 1.89 -27.51 -34.10
C ALA A 34 2.98 -26.52 -33.66
N THR A 35 3.26 -25.54 -34.50
CA THR A 35 4.03 -24.35 -34.14
C THR A 35 3.37 -23.73 -32.91
N VAL A 36 3.91 -24.05 -31.74
CA VAL A 36 3.60 -23.32 -30.52
C VAL A 36 4.32 -22.00 -30.72
N ASP A 37 3.55 -21.03 -31.20
CA ASP A 37 3.94 -19.64 -31.24
C ASP A 37 4.33 -19.28 -29.80
N CYS A 38 5.65 -19.30 -29.55
CA CYS A 38 6.23 -18.76 -28.33
C CYS A 38 6.01 -17.26 -28.46
N ALA A 39 4.79 -16.82 -28.15
CA ALA A 39 4.48 -15.45 -27.88
C ALA A 39 5.40 -15.06 -26.73
N SER A 40 6.54 -14.47 -27.11
CA SER A 40 7.41 -13.74 -26.23
C SER A 40 6.50 -12.72 -25.55
N ALA A 41 6.11 -13.01 -24.31
CA ALA A 41 5.65 -11.98 -23.41
C ALA A 41 6.78 -10.96 -23.42
N SER A 42 6.55 -9.86 -24.13
CA SER A 42 7.49 -8.76 -24.22
C SER A 42 7.84 -8.42 -22.78
N GLN A 43 9.07 -8.74 -22.38
CA GLN A 43 9.61 -8.30 -21.11
C GLN A 43 9.55 -6.77 -21.18
N ARG A 44 8.49 -6.19 -20.62
CA ARG A 44 8.44 -4.75 -20.39
C ARG A 44 9.68 -4.44 -19.57
N TRP A 45 10.56 -3.61 -20.11
CA TRP A 45 11.68 -3.09 -19.35
C TRP A 45 11.13 -2.34 -18.14
N ARG A 46 11.27 -2.96 -16.97
CA ARG A 46 10.92 -2.37 -15.68
C ARG A 46 12.09 -1.51 -15.21
N LYS A 47 11.85 -0.25 -14.90
CA LYS A 47 12.85 0.60 -14.25
C LYS A 47 13.00 0.13 -12.80
N LEU A 48 14.22 -0.20 -12.41
CA LEU A 48 14.57 -0.53 -11.03
C LEU A 48 15.28 0.66 -10.36
N PRO A 49 15.19 0.77 -9.02
CA PRO A 49 14.40 -0.09 -8.12
C PRO A 49 12.89 0.18 -8.15
N VAL A 50 12.09 -0.79 -7.67
CA VAL A 50 10.66 -0.58 -7.38
C VAL A 50 10.54 0.14 -6.04
N LEU A 51 9.69 1.17 -5.98
CA LEU A 51 9.49 1.98 -4.79
C LEU A 51 8.20 1.57 -4.07
N LEU A 52 8.33 1.23 -2.79
CA LEU A 52 7.25 0.85 -1.91
C LEU A 52 7.08 1.94 -0.85
N PHE A 53 5.90 2.53 -0.77
CA PHE A 53 5.61 3.60 0.18
C PHE A 53 4.54 3.16 1.17
N ASP A 54 4.80 3.33 2.46
CA ASP A 54 3.70 3.50 3.39
C ASP A 54 2.87 4.74 3.02
N VAL A 55 1.65 4.83 3.55
CA VAL A 55 0.69 5.87 3.20
C VAL A 55 0.46 6.82 4.36
N MET A 56 0.15 6.32 5.56
CA MET A 56 -0.26 7.18 6.68
C MET A 56 0.98 7.79 7.34
N ASP A 57 0.98 9.11 7.54
CA ASP A 57 2.11 9.93 7.98
C ASP A 57 3.39 9.85 7.10
N THR A 58 3.34 9.12 5.99
CA THR A 58 4.37 9.09 4.94
C THR A 58 3.93 9.87 3.70
N LEU A 59 2.79 9.52 3.10
CA LEU A 59 2.21 10.21 1.95
C LEU A 59 1.01 11.09 2.31
N VAL A 60 0.25 10.67 3.32
CA VAL A 60 -1.03 11.24 3.72
C VAL A 60 -1.04 11.38 5.24
N ARG A 61 -1.36 12.56 5.76
CA ARG A 61 -1.47 12.78 7.22
C ARG A 61 -2.51 11.85 7.84
N ASP A 62 -2.17 11.21 8.95
CA ASP A 62 -3.09 10.38 9.72
C ASP A 62 -4.00 11.22 10.64
N PRO A 63 -5.33 11.21 10.41
CA PRO A 63 -6.27 11.86 11.33
C PRO A 63 -6.41 11.14 12.69
N PHE A 64 -5.87 9.93 12.85
CA PHE A 64 -6.09 9.10 14.04
C PHE A 64 -5.64 9.75 15.35
N TYR A 65 -4.56 10.53 15.35
CA TYR A 65 -3.98 11.06 16.58
C TYR A 65 -4.64 12.35 17.08
N ASP A 66 -5.20 13.16 16.17
CA ASP A 66 -5.74 14.47 16.52
C ASP A 66 -7.24 14.58 16.25
N ASP A 67 -7.69 14.23 15.04
CA ASP A 67 -9.08 14.44 14.63
C ASP A 67 -10.03 13.42 15.23
N VAL A 68 -9.62 12.14 15.29
CA VAL A 68 -10.49 11.07 15.77
C VAL A 68 -10.81 11.23 17.26
N PRO A 69 -9.86 11.53 18.17
CA PRO A 69 -10.18 11.81 19.57
C PRO A 69 -11.06 13.05 19.72
N ALA A 70 -10.79 14.11 18.96
CA ALA A 70 -11.61 15.32 18.96
C ALA A 70 -13.06 15.05 18.51
N PHE A 71 -13.24 14.19 17.49
CA PHE A 71 -14.56 13.73 17.05
C PHE A 71 -15.33 13.03 18.18
N PHE A 72 -14.66 12.17 18.94
CA PHE A 72 -15.28 11.48 20.08
C PHE A 72 -15.36 12.31 21.36
N GLN A 73 -14.78 13.53 21.37
CA GLN A 73 -14.64 14.36 22.56
C GLN A 73 -13.91 13.63 23.70
N MET A 74 -12.89 12.86 23.34
CA MET A 74 -12.06 12.06 24.24
C MET A 74 -10.60 12.44 24.06
N SER A 75 -9.80 12.27 25.11
CA SER A 75 -8.35 12.18 24.95
C SER A 75 -7.98 10.90 24.18
N MET A 76 -6.79 10.87 23.57
CA MET A 76 -6.26 9.66 22.94
C MET A 76 -6.24 8.46 23.90
N LYS A 77 -5.87 8.71 25.16
CA LYS A 77 -5.80 7.67 26.20
C LYS A 77 -7.17 7.06 26.48
N GLU A 78 -8.20 7.89 26.62
CA GLU A 78 -9.58 7.43 26.82
C GLU A 78 -10.08 6.66 25.60
N LEU A 79 -9.90 7.20 24.39
CA LEU A 79 -10.32 6.52 23.17
C LEU A 79 -9.70 5.13 23.03
N LEU A 80 -8.39 4.98 23.32
CA LEU A 80 -7.71 3.69 23.31
C LEU A 80 -8.22 2.74 24.41
N ALA A 81 -8.59 3.27 25.57
CA ALA A 81 -9.18 2.49 26.66
C ALA A 81 -10.60 1.99 26.31
N GLU A 82 -11.34 2.74 25.50
CA GLU A 82 -12.72 2.44 25.11
C GLU A 82 -12.81 1.59 23.82
N LYS A 83 -11.85 1.70 22.90
CA LYS A 83 -11.82 0.95 21.62
C LYS A 83 -11.67 -0.55 21.84
N HIS A 84 -12.41 -1.35 21.10
CA HIS A 84 -12.22 -2.80 21.07
C HIS A 84 -10.78 -3.13 20.63
N PRO A 85 -10.09 -4.05 21.34
CA PRO A 85 -8.65 -4.25 21.18
C PRO A 85 -8.23 -4.71 19.78
N THR A 86 -9.11 -5.41 19.05
CA THR A 86 -8.78 -5.99 17.74
C THR A 86 -9.60 -5.45 16.57
N ALA A 87 -10.68 -4.71 16.81
CA ALA A 87 -11.67 -4.42 15.75
C ALA A 87 -11.04 -3.65 14.58
N TRP A 88 -10.21 -2.66 14.89
CA TRP A 88 -9.50 -1.91 13.86
C TRP A 88 -8.48 -2.75 13.09
N THR A 89 -7.71 -3.60 13.77
CA THR A 89 -6.73 -4.48 13.11
C THR A 89 -7.40 -5.57 12.27
N GLU A 90 -8.54 -6.10 12.70
CA GLU A 90 -9.37 -7.01 11.89
C GLU A 90 -9.86 -6.31 10.61
N PHE A 91 -10.31 -5.05 10.74
CA PHE A 91 -10.76 -4.24 9.61
C PHE A 91 -9.62 -3.88 8.65
N GLU A 92 -8.45 -3.49 9.19
CA GLU A 92 -7.22 -3.26 8.42
C GLU A 92 -6.83 -4.48 7.58
N LYS A 93 -7.07 -5.71 8.09
CA LYS A 93 -6.78 -6.96 7.38
C LYS A 93 -7.90 -7.43 6.47
N GLY A 94 -9.02 -6.69 6.39
CA GLY A 94 -10.19 -7.10 5.60
C GLY A 94 -10.93 -8.32 6.18
N LEU A 95 -10.74 -8.64 7.47
CA LEU A 95 -11.40 -9.76 8.14
C LEU A 95 -12.84 -9.45 8.55
N ILE A 96 -13.15 -8.16 8.71
CA ILE A 96 -14.48 -7.64 9.01
C ILE A 96 -14.78 -6.48 8.06
N ASP A 97 -16.07 -6.20 7.86
CA ASP A 97 -16.55 -5.07 7.06
C ASP A 97 -16.89 -3.86 7.93
N GLU A 98 -17.42 -2.79 7.31
CA GLU A 98 -17.84 -1.57 8.01
C GLU A 98 -18.96 -1.82 9.04
N SER A 99 -19.87 -2.75 8.75
CA SER A 99 -21.00 -3.07 9.63
C SER A 99 -20.50 -3.71 10.92
N GLU A 100 -19.62 -4.69 10.78
CA GLU A 100 -19.04 -5.39 11.93
C GLU A 100 -18.05 -4.51 12.69
N LEU A 101 -17.31 -3.63 12.01
CA LEU A 101 -16.51 -2.59 12.66
C LEU A 101 -17.41 -1.70 13.53
N ALA A 102 -18.52 -1.18 12.98
CA ALA A 102 -19.43 -0.29 13.71
C ALA A 102 -20.05 -0.99 14.93
N ARG A 103 -20.38 -2.28 14.81
CA ARG A 103 -20.92 -3.09 15.90
C ARG A 103 -19.91 -3.31 17.03
N LYS A 104 -18.63 -3.52 16.69
CA LYS A 104 -17.58 -3.87 17.65
C LYS A 104 -16.66 -2.71 18.04
N PHE A 105 -16.84 -1.50 17.51
CA PHE A 105 -15.84 -0.44 17.65
C PHE A 105 -15.47 -0.14 19.11
N PHE A 106 -16.47 -0.05 19.98
CA PHE A 106 -16.30 0.15 21.42
C PHE A 106 -16.43 -1.16 22.20
N LYS A 107 -15.65 -1.31 23.28
CA LYS A 107 -15.67 -2.51 24.14
C LYS A 107 -17.02 -2.75 24.81
N ASP A 108 -17.75 -1.68 25.12
CA ASP A 108 -19.07 -1.70 25.76
C ASP A 108 -20.22 -1.97 24.77
N GLY A 109 -19.92 -2.04 23.47
CA GLY A 109 -20.90 -2.29 22.42
C GLY A 109 -21.82 -1.10 22.11
N ARG A 110 -21.51 0.11 22.60
CA ARG A 110 -22.31 1.30 22.25
C ARG A 110 -22.23 1.60 20.75
N PRO A 111 -23.26 2.22 20.16
CA PRO A 111 -23.26 2.54 18.73
C PRO A 111 -22.12 3.46 18.32
N LEU A 112 -21.54 3.21 17.14
CA LEU A 112 -20.61 4.10 16.47
C LEU A 112 -21.36 4.97 15.44
N ASP A 113 -21.18 6.29 15.48
CA ASP A 113 -21.50 7.16 14.33
C ASP A 113 -20.44 6.95 13.23
N LEU A 114 -20.61 5.87 12.47
CA LEU A 114 -19.66 5.42 11.45
C LEU A 114 -19.52 6.47 10.34
N GLU A 115 -20.62 7.07 9.92
CA GLU A 115 -20.62 8.07 8.86
C GLU A 115 -20.00 9.40 9.33
N GLY A 116 -20.23 9.79 10.59
CA GLY A 116 -19.51 10.89 11.23
C GLY A 116 -18.01 10.64 11.30
N LEU A 117 -17.60 9.43 11.70
CA LEU A 117 -16.19 9.05 11.72
C LEU A 117 -15.59 9.10 10.32
N LYS A 118 -16.26 8.56 9.29
CA LYS A 118 -15.80 8.63 7.89
C LYS A 118 -15.63 10.08 7.42
N ARG A 119 -16.59 10.96 7.70
CA ARG A 119 -16.46 12.40 7.40
C ARG A 119 -15.26 13.05 8.12
N CYS A 120 -15.04 12.69 9.39
CA CYS A 120 -13.88 13.12 10.17
C CYS A 120 -12.57 12.68 9.50
N MET A 121 -12.45 11.40 9.16
CA MET A 121 -11.27 10.85 8.46
C MET A 121 -11.03 11.55 7.13
N ILE A 122 -12.06 11.65 6.28
CA ILE A 122 -11.98 12.31 4.97
C ILE A 122 -11.50 13.75 5.12
N ARG A 123 -12.06 14.52 6.08
CA ARG A 123 -11.63 15.90 6.32
C ARG A 123 -10.14 15.97 6.66
N GLY A 124 -9.67 15.03 7.48
CA GLY A 124 -8.30 15.01 7.96
C GLY A 124 -7.24 14.58 6.95
N TYR A 125 -7.59 13.80 5.92
CA TYR A 125 -6.61 13.39 4.90
C TYR A 125 -6.07 14.58 4.11
N SER A 126 -4.76 14.76 4.11
CA SER A 126 -4.05 15.72 3.26
C SER A 126 -2.71 15.11 2.88
N TYR A 127 -2.13 15.55 1.77
CA TYR A 127 -0.74 15.22 1.49
C TYR A 127 0.15 15.67 2.65
N VAL A 128 1.13 14.84 2.99
CA VAL A 128 2.26 15.27 3.81
C VAL A 128 3.04 16.33 3.01
N ASP A 129 3.56 17.35 3.70
CA ASP A 129 4.19 18.50 3.03
C ASP A 129 5.34 18.07 2.11
N GLY A 130 5.37 18.65 0.91
CA GLY A 130 6.35 18.35 -0.14
C GLY A 130 6.23 16.98 -0.83
N ILE A 131 5.42 16.04 -0.33
CA ILE A 131 5.43 14.66 -0.84
C ILE A 131 4.79 14.54 -2.23
N GLU A 132 3.76 15.33 -2.54
CA GLU A 132 3.11 15.28 -3.85
C GLU A 132 4.08 15.70 -4.96
N THR A 133 4.90 16.72 -4.72
CA THR A 133 5.95 17.15 -5.64
C THR A 133 7.00 16.05 -5.84
N LEU A 134 7.37 15.33 -4.78
CA LEU A 134 8.30 14.20 -4.91
C LEU A 134 7.69 13.07 -5.73
N LEU A 135 6.43 12.71 -5.49
CA LEU A 135 5.70 11.69 -6.25
C LEU A 135 5.56 12.07 -7.74
N GLN A 136 5.29 13.35 -8.04
CA GLN A 136 5.28 13.86 -9.42
C GLN A 136 6.64 13.64 -10.10
N SER A 137 7.72 13.94 -9.38
CA SER A 137 9.08 13.78 -9.88
C SER A 137 9.44 12.32 -10.17
N LEU A 138 9.10 11.40 -9.25
CA LEU A 138 9.29 9.96 -9.42
C LEU A 138 8.51 9.41 -10.63
N LYS A 139 7.27 9.87 -10.80
CA LYS A 139 6.43 9.52 -11.96
C LYS A 139 7.04 10.02 -13.27
N GLN A 140 7.50 11.28 -13.33
CA GLN A 140 8.16 11.84 -14.52
C GLN A 140 9.41 11.05 -14.91
N LYS A 141 10.12 10.51 -13.92
CA LYS A 141 11.28 9.65 -14.11
C LYS A 141 10.94 8.18 -14.35
N ASN A 142 9.65 7.86 -14.49
CA ASN A 142 9.12 6.54 -14.83
C ASN A 142 9.51 5.45 -13.81
N TYR A 143 9.56 5.80 -12.53
CA TYR A 143 9.69 4.80 -11.46
C TYR A 143 8.36 4.08 -11.23
N GLU A 144 8.45 2.77 -10.98
CA GLU A 144 7.33 1.97 -10.51
C GLU A 144 7.14 2.19 -9.01
N VAL A 145 5.95 2.62 -8.62
CA VAL A 145 5.62 2.99 -7.24
C VAL A 145 4.35 2.26 -6.78
N HIS A 146 4.41 1.63 -5.61
CA HIS A 146 3.27 0.97 -4.99
C HIS A 146 3.04 1.47 -3.57
N ALA A 147 1.76 1.57 -3.18
CA ALA A 147 1.40 1.64 -1.78
C ALA A 147 1.65 0.27 -1.13
N PHE A 148 2.39 0.29 -0.03
CA PHE A 148 2.59 -0.84 0.87
C PHE A 148 2.22 -0.40 2.29
N THR A 149 0.94 -0.58 2.64
CA THR A 149 0.33 0.08 3.79
C THR A 149 -0.55 -0.85 4.61
N ASN A 150 -0.57 -0.62 5.93
CA ASN A 150 -1.54 -1.22 6.83
C ASN A 150 -2.75 -0.30 6.90
N TYR A 151 -3.73 -0.49 6.01
CA TYR A 151 -4.91 0.36 5.99
C TYR A 151 -6.14 -0.42 5.52
N PRO A 152 -7.34 -0.14 6.08
CA PRO A 152 -8.55 -0.83 5.67
C PRO A 152 -9.01 -0.35 4.29
N ILE A 153 -10.14 -0.91 3.84
CA ILE A 153 -10.80 -0.56 2.55
C ILE A 153 -11.07 0.95 2.38
N TRP A 154 -10.99 1.70 3.47
CA TRP A 154 -11.00 3.16 3.52
C TRP A 154 -9.87 3.86 2.78
N TYR A 155 -8.86 3.14 2.27
CA TYR A 155 -7.91 3.70 1.31
C TYR A 155 -8.62 4.28 0.07
N MET A 156 -9.82 3.79 -0.28
CA MET A 156 -10.62 4.34 -1.38
C MET A 156 -11.08 5.79 -1.10
N MET A 157 -11.30 6.17 0.16
CA MET A 157 -11.62 7.56 0.51
C MET A 157 -10.41 8.48 0.33
N ILE A 158 -9.20 7.96 0.60
CA ILE A 158 -7.95 8.67 0.31
C ILE A 158 -7.81 8.85 -1.20
N GLU A 159 -8.05 7.78 -1.98
CA GLU A 159 -8.00 7.82 -3.43
C GLU A 159 -9.00 8.83 -4.02
N GLU A 160 -10.24 8.83 -3.55
CA GLU A 160 -11.27 9.77 -4.01
C GLU A 160 -10.85 11.22 -3.77
N LYS A 161 -10.28 11.51 -2.59
CA LYS A 161 -9.88 12.86 -2.20
C LYS A 161 -8.58 13.33 -2.87
N LEU A 162 -7.55 12.50 -2.84
CA LEU A 162 -6.17 12.90 -3.19
C LEU A 162 -5.70 12.36 -4.54
N ARG A 163 -6.35 11.31 -5.07
CA ARG A 163 -6.02 10.67 -6.35
C ARG A 163 -4.58 10.17 -6.43
N LEU A 164 -4.14 9.43 -5.40
CA LEU A 164 -2.80 8.85 -5.34
C LEU A 164 -2.51 7.88 -6.49
N SER A 165 -3.54 7.28 -7.11
CA SER A 165 -3.42 6.45 -8.31
C SER A 165 -2.75 7.15 -9.50
N LYS A 166 -2.68 8.49 -9.47
CA LYS A 166 -1.86 9.25 -10.43
C LYS A 166 -0.38 8.89 -10.33
N TYR A 167 0.13 8.53 -9.16
CA TYR A 167 1.55 8.37 -8.87
C TYR A 167 1.95 6.94 -8.51
N LEU A 168 1.06 6.20 -7.87
CA LEU A 168 1.34 4.85 -7.37
C LEU A 168 0.19 3.89 -7.60
N SER A 169 0.46 2.60 -7.46
CA SER A 169 -0.57 1.55 -7.47
C SER A 169 -0.93 1.10 -6.05
N TRP A 170 -2.23 0.97 -5.75
CA TRP A 170 -2.75 0.44 -4.48
C TRP A 170 -2.64 -1.08 -4.41
N THR A 171 -1.43 -1.63 -4.47
CA THR A 171 -1.20 -3.07 -4.65
C THR A 171 -1.08 -3.82 -3.33
N PHE A 172 -0.40 -3.25 -2.34
CA PHE A 172 -0.06 -3.93 -1.09
C PHE A 172 -0.76 -3.27 0.10
N CYS A 173 -2.07 -3.11 0.00
CA CYS A 173 -2.92 -2.71 1.12
C CYS A 173 -3.26 -3.93 1.97
N SER A 174 -3.08 -3.84 3.30
CA SER A 174 -3.33 -4.97 4.20
C SER A 174 -4.74 -5.57 4.08
N CYS A 175 -5.74 -4.76 3.74
CA CYS A 175 -7.12 -5.23 3.56
C CYS A 175 -7.33 -6.05 2.29
N LEU A 176 -6.44 -5.90 1.29
CA LEU A 176 -6.48 -6.65 0.04
C LEU A 176 -5.67 -7.96 0.16
N ILE A 177 -4.52 -7.90 0.84
CA ILE A 177 -3.59 -9.04 0.93
C ILE A 177 -3.76 -9.89 2.21
N GLY A 178 -4.54 -9.42 3.19
CA GLY A 178 -4.78 -10.11 4.47
C GLY A 178 -3.59 -10.16 5.44
N LYS A 179 -2.46 -9.57 5.04
CA LYS A 179 -1.19 -9.51 5.78
C LYS A 179 -0.88 -8.06 6.16
N ARG A 180 -0.08 -7.85 7.21
CA ARG A 180 0.27 -6.51 7.68
C ARG A 180 1.72 -6.42 8.14
N LYS A 181 2.33 -5.27 7.91
CA LYS A 181 3.63 -4.91 8.49
C LYS A 181 3.54 -4.84 10.02
N PRO A 182 4.60 -5.19 10.78
CA PRO A 182 5.92 -5.63 10.32
C PRO A 182 6.06 -7.17 10.20
N ALA A 183 4.97 -7.92 9.98
CA ALA A 183 5.08 -9.37 9.89
C ALA A 183 5.95 -9.80 8.68
N PRO A 184 6.95 -10.69 8.84
CA PRO A 184 7.90 -11.03 7.77
C PRO A 184 7.23 -11.56 6.48
N ASP A 185 6.15 -12.34 6.64
CA ASP A 185 5.39 -12.93 5.54
C ASP A 185 4.72 -11.91 4.62
N CYS A 186 4.52 -10.68 5.12
CA CYS A 186 4.01 -9.54 4.36
C CYS A 186 5.03 -9.05 3.33
N TYR A 187 6.31 -8.95 3.73
CA TYR A 187 7.40 -8.52 2.83
C TYR A 187 7.73 -9.59 1.79
N THR A 188 7.73 -10.87 2.20
CA THR A 188 7.90 -11.99 1.26
C THR A 188 6.80 -12.03 0.20
N GLU A 189 5.54 -11.75 0.57
CA GLU A 189 4.43 -11.66 -0.38
C GLU A 189 4.66 -10.56 -1.42
N VAL A 190 5.11 -9.38 -0.98
CA VAL A 190 5.42 -8.24 -1.86
C VAL A 190 6.50 -8.62 -2.87
N LEU A 191 7.60 -9.21 -2.40
CA LEU A 191 8.71 -9.63 -3.27
C LEU A 191 8.28 -10.71 -4.28
N HIS A 192 7.51 -11.69 -3.82
CA HIS A 192 6.96 -12.74 -4.68
C HIS A 192 6.03 -12.16 -5.75
N HIS A 193 5.15 -11.23 -5.38
CA HIS A 193 4.25 -10.56 -6.32
C HIS A 193 5.00 -9.71 -7.35
N LEU A 194 6.04 -8.99 -6.91
CA LEU A 194 6.85 -8.16 -7.81
C LEU A 194 7.75 -9.00 -8.72
N GLY A 195 8.22 -10.17 -8.26
CA GLY A 195 9.16 -11.01 -9.00
C GLY A 195 10.52 -10.34 -9.20
N VAL A 196 10.99 -9.59 -8.19
CA VAL A 196 12.29 -8.91 -8.18
C VAL A 196 13.09 -9.30 -6.94
N GLU A 197 14.41 -9.18 -7.02
CA GLU A 197 15.30 -9.33 -5.87
C GLU A 197 14.99 -8.28 -4.80
N ALA A 198 15.12 -8.65 -3.53
CA ALA A 198 14.82 -7.74 -2.42
C ALA A 198 15.66 -6.45 -2.47
N SER A 199 16.92 -6.55 -2.87
CA SER A 199 17.83 -5.42 -3.06
C SER A 199 17.41 -4.45 -4.18
N SER A 200 16.47 -4.85 -5.03
CA SER A 200 15.86 -4.03 -6.08
C SER A 200 14.57 -3.33 -5.63
N CYS A 201 14.24 -3.40 -4.33
CA CYS A 201 13.13 -2.67 -3.73
C CYS A 201 13.63 -1.65 -2.71
N ILE A 202 13.09 -0.42 -2.79
CA ILE A 202 13.23 0.58 -1.72
C ILE A 202 11.89 0.70 -1.02
N PHE A 203 11.88 0.48 0.28
CA PHE A 203 10.71 0.66 1.14
C PHE A 203 10.87 1.90 2.02
N VAL A 204 9.85 2.75 2.02
CA VAL A 204 9.79 4.00 2.78
C VAL A 204 8.61 3.93 3.76
N ASP A 205 8.88 4.14 5.04
CA ASP A 205 7.88 4.08 6.11
C ASP A 205 8.28 5.02 7.27
N ASP A 206 7.30 5.62 7.94
CA ASP A 206 7.48 6.48 9.10
C ASP A 206 7.84 5.69 10.36
N ARG A 207 7.52 4.38 10.40
CA ARG A 207 7.78 3.53 11.57
C ARG A 207 9.06 2.73 11.39
N MET A 208 10.05 3.01 12.22
CA MET A 208 11.31 2.27 12.27
C MET A 208 11.14 0.75 12.34
N THR A 209 10.15 0.24 13.07
CA THR A 209 9.87 -1.21 13.16
C THR A 209 9.52 -1.84 11.81
N ASN A 210 8.82 -1.09 10.94
CA ASN A 210 8.48 -1.57 9.59
C ASN A 210 9.71 -1.48 8.67
N VAL A 211 10.55 -0.44 8.85
CA VAL A 211 11.80 -0.26 8.10
C VAL A 211 12.80 -1.36 8.42
N GLU A 212 12.96 -1.71 9.69
CA GLU A 212 13.84 -2.79 10.16
C GLU A 212 13.39 -4.14 9.59
N ALA A 213 12.09 -4.47 9.68
CA ALA A 213 11.56 -5.70 9.10
C ALA A 213 11.75 -5.79 7.57
N ALA A 214 11.70 -4.66 6.87
CA ALA A 214 12.01 -4.62 5.43
C ALA A 214 13.49 -4.91 5.15
N LYS A 215 14.40 -4.38 5.97
CA LYS A 215 15.84 -4.66 5.88
C LYS A 215 16.15 -6.12 6.17
N ASP A 216 15.48 -6.70 7.17
CA ASP A 216 15.59 -8.13 7.49
C ASP A 216 15.11 -9.02 6.33
N ALA A 217 14.13 -8.54 5.55
CA ALA A 217 13.67 -9.19 4.32
C ALA A 217 14.60 -8.93 3.10
N GLY A 218 15.69 -8.18 3.26
CA GLY A 218 16.67 -7.86 2.22
C GLY A 218 16.36 -6.63 1.38
N MET A 219 15.31 -5.86 1.70
CA MET A 219 14.99 -4.61 1.02
C MET A 219 15.87 -3.46 1.49
N ILE A 220 15.97 -2.41 0.67
CA ILE A 220 16.52 -1.13 1.11
C ILE A 220 15.42 -0.42 1.92
N GLY A 221 15.58 -0.30 3.23
CA GLY A 221 14.63 0.40 4.10
C GLY A 221 15.04 1.84 4.42
N LEU A 222 14.15 2.80 4.16
CA LEU A 222 14.30 4.22 4.49
C LEU A 222 13.25 4.65 5.53
N HIS A 223 13.71 5.32 6.59
CA HIS A 223 12.83 5.93 7.58
C HIS A 223 12.39 7.31 7.11
N PHE A 224 11.09 7.45 6.89
CA PHE A 224 10.49 8.71 6.49
C PHE A 224 10.50 9.70 7.65
N ARG A 225 11.08 10.88 7.43
CA ARG A 225 11.09 12.00 8.39
C ARG A 225 10.35 13.22 7.84
N ASN A 226 10.58 13.50 6.56
CA ASN A 226 9.93 14.54 5.76
C ASN A 226 10.35 14.35 4.29
N ALA A 227 9.68 15.05 3.38
CA ALA A 227 9.92 14.93 1.95
C ALA A 227 11.35 15.35 1.53
N ASP A 228 11.94 16.37 2.15
CA ASP A 228 13.30 16.83 1.79
C ASP A 228 14.38 15.82 2.18
N ALA A 229 14.30 15.27 3.39
CA ALA A 229 15.21 14.22 3.84
C ALA A 229 15.07 12.97 2.97
N LEU A 230 13.83 12.55 2.70
CA LEU A 230 13.57 11.42 1.81
C LEU A 230 14.14 11.66 0.41
N LYS A 231 13.96 12.86 -0.15
CA LYS A 231 14.52 13.23 -1.45
C LYS A 231 16.05 13.08 -1.47
N GLN A 232 16.74 13.53 -0.43
CA GLN A 232 18.20 13.36 -0.34
C GLN A 232 18.59 11.88 -0.21
N ASP A 233 17.88 11.12 0.63
CA ASP A 233 18.12 9.69 0.81
C ASP A 233 17.94 8.94 -0.54
N LEU A 234 16.87 9.23 -1.28
CA LEU A 234 16.63 8.67 -2.62
C LEU A 234 17.74 9.06 -3.62
N ILE A 235 18.15 10.33 -3.66
CA ILE A 235 19.25 10.78 -4.53
C ILE A 235 20.56 10.05 -4.20
N SER A 236 20.86 9.83 -2.91
CA SER A 236 22.06 9.11 -2.49
C SER A 236 22.08 7.65 -2.95
N LEU A 237 20.90 7.06 -3.16
CA LEU A 237 20.72 5.71 -3.72
C LEU A 237 20.66 5.70 -5.25
N GLY A 238 20.93 6.83 -5.91
CA GLY A 238 20.92 6.96 -7.37
C GLY A 238 19.52 7.10 -7.98
N ILE A 239 18.50 7.42 -7.17
CA ILE A 239 17.16 7.71 -7.68
C ILE A 239 17.16 9.09 -8.31
N GLU A 240 16.82 9.13 -9.60
CA GLU A 240 16.67 10.38 -10.32
C GLU A 240 15.43 11.13 -9.83
N ILE A 241 15.62 12.38 -9.42
CA ILE A 241 14.55 13.31 -9.09
C ILE A 241 14.61 14.46 -10.10
N ALA A 242 13.53 14.68 -10.84
CA ALA A 242 13.35 15.88 -11.66
C ALA A 242 13.53 17.13 -10.80
N ILE A 243 14.37 18.04 -11.27
CA ILE A 243 14.58 19.35 -10.67
C ILE A 243 13.38 20.22 -11.11
N SER A 244 12.59 20.71 -10.16
CA SER A 244 11.67 21.81 -10.47
C SER A 244 12.52 23.05 -10.67
N GLU A 245 12.63 23.54 -11.90
CA GLU A 245 12.98 24.94 -12.11
C GLU A 245 11.89 25.75 -11.39
N LYS A 246 12.29 26.51 -10.36
CA LYS A 246 11.39 27.53 -9.81
C LYS A 246 11.24 28.59 -10.91
N ALA A 247 10.07 28.67 -11.51
CA ALA A 247 9.64 29.85 -12.24
C ALA A 247 9.40 31.01 -11.26
#